data_AF-A0A849QXT0-F1
#
_entry.id   AF-A0A849QXT0-F1
#
_cell.length_a   1.000
_cell.length_b   1.000
_cell.length_c   1.000
_cell.angle_alpha   90.00
_cell.angle_beta   90.00
_cell.angle_gamma   90.00
#
_symmetry.space_group_name_H-M   'P 1'
#
loop_
_entity.id
_entity.type
_entity.pdbx_description
1 polymer ?
#
loop_
_entity_poly.entity_id
_entity_poly.type
_entity_poly.pdbx_seq_one_letter_code
_entity_poly.pdbx_strand_id
1 'polypeptide(L)'
;MNNLSRHQLLPMSTLPEHQLELFKKMGYHIVGTHGAVKPCLWSGRSIKGKGSCYKSQFYDIQSHRCIQMTPFLGCNQSCLHCWRPVEHPVDTPAEWDSPEEIVGGCITEQRRLMSGYGGLDDADKVKWKESLEPKHAAISLAGEPTLYPFLPELVREFHKQGLTTFVVTNGTKPDVIEIIRPSQLYMSLDAPDRQTYIRSCAPDHQDQWERILESLEVLSHHPCRIAIRITLTKGLNFKDAPGYARLIELAEPDFVEVKAYMHLGYSRKRLERDAMPQHEEILEFTSELARELGYHMADDVELSRVALLSREEKVTPVIL
;
A
#
# COMPACT_ATOMS: atom_id res chain seq x y z
N MET A 1 -14.85 39.81 -20.57
CA MET A 1 -13.67 40.28 -19.83
C MET A 1 -13.30 39.19 -18.85
N ASN A 2 -12.09 38.65 -19.03
CA ASN A 2 -11.51 37.55 -18.29
C ASN A 2 -11.52 37.78 -16.79
N ASN A 3 -11.89 36.75 -16.02
CA ASN A 3 -11.32 36.49 -14.69
C ASN A 3 -11.60 35.03 -14.29
N LEU A 4 -10.93 34.11 -14.97
CA LEU A 4 -10.61 32.78 -14.45
C LEU A 4 -9.10 32.65 -14.51
N SER A 5 -8.39 33.37 -13.64
CA SER A 5 -6.96 33.18 -13.43
C SER A 5 -6.68 32.97 -11.95
N ARG A 6 -6.59 31.69 -11.58
CA ARG A 6 -5.63 31.08 -10.68
C ARG A 6 -6.22 29.71 -10.35
N HIS A 7 -5.88 28.71 -11.16
CA HIS A 7 -5.53 27.43 -10.56
C HIS A 7 -4.58 27.79 -9.42
N GLN A 8 -5.02 27.60 -8.17
CA GLN A 8 -4.10 27.65 -7.04
C GLN A 8 -2.98 26.69 -7.42
N LEU A 9 -1.83 27.29 -7.74
CA LEU A 9 -0.63 26.57 -8.08
C LEU A 9 -0.36 25.71 -6.85
N LEU A 10 -0.60 24.40 -6.97
CA LEU A 10 -0.08 23.46 -5.99
C LEU A 10 1.39 23.82 -5.81
N PRO A 11 1.89 23.90 -4.57
CA PRO A 11 3.27 24.31 -4.31
C PRO A 11 4.21 23.46 -5.17
N MET A 12 5.24 24.10 -5.74
CA MET A 12 6.23 23.39 -6.53
C MET A 12 6.89 22.32 -5.64
N SER A 13 6.89 21.08 -6.11
CA SER A 13 7.58 19.95 -5.49
C SER A 13 8.94 20.35 -4.92
N THR A 14 9.24 19.96 -3.68
CA THR A 14 10.57 20.17 -3.07
C THR A 14 11.59 19.14 -3.56
N LEU A 15 11.15 18.10 -4.27
CA LEU A 15 12.03 17.13 -4.92
C LEU A 15 12.97 17.80 -5.93
N PRO A 16 14.26 17.41 -5.96
CA PRO A 16 15.18 17.78 -7.03
C PRO A 16 14.60 17.45 -8.43
N GLU A 17 14.88 18.30 -9.42
CA GLU A 17 14.28 18.20 -10.77
C GLU A 17 14.45 16.80 -11.39
N HIS A 18 15.63 16.19 -11.24
CA HIS A 18 15.90 14.85 -11.76
C HIS A 18 15.01 13.77 -11.11
N GLN A 19 14.67 13.90 -9.83
CA GLN A 19 13.77 12.98 -9.12
C GLN A 19 12.32 13.21 -9.54
N LEU A 20 11.91 14.48 -9.66
CA LEU A 20 10.59 14.84 -10.14
C LEU A 20 10.32 14.25 -11.52
N GLU A 21 11.26 14.38 -12.45
CA GLU A 21 11.17 13.80 -13.79
C GLU A 21 11.16 12.27 -13.77
N LEU A 22 11.92 11.64 -12.87
CA LEU A 22 11.89 10.20 -12.65
C LEU A 22 10.49 9.72 -12.23
N PHE A 23 9.90 10.34 -11.20
CA PHE A 23 8.57 9.96 -10.70
C PHE A 23 7.47 10.20 -11.76
N LYS A 24 7.52 11.31 -12.48
CA LYS A 24 6.62 11.58 -13.62
C LYS A 24 6.70 10.49 -14.68
N LYS A 25 7.92 10.08 -15.09
CA LYS A 25 8.12 8.98 -16.06
C LYS A 25 7.57 7.65 -15.56
N MET A 26 7.52 7.44 -14.24
CA MET A 26 6.90 6.27 -13.61
C MET A 26 5.38 6.39 -13.45
N GLY A 27 4.77 7.49 -13.91
CA GLY A 27 3.34 7.75 -13.86
C GLY A 27 2.83 8.25 -12.51
N TYR A 28 3.72 8.79 -11.66
CA TYR A 28 3.32 9.46 -10.43
C TYR A 28 2.89 10.89 -10.73
N HIS A 29 1.87 11.32 -10.01
CA HIS A 29 1.36 12.69 -10.03
C HIS A 29 1.60 13.28 -8.65
N ILE A 30 2.50 14.26 -8.58
CA ILE A 30 2.88 14.86 -7.30
C ILE A 30 1.71 15.66 -6.75
N VAL A 31 1.47 15.48 -5.44
CA VAL A 31 0.47 16.20 -4.67
C VAL A 31 1.20 16.93 -3.57
N GLY A 32 1.04 18.25 -3.53
CA GLY A 32 1.83 19.11 -2.65
C GLY A 32 3.32 19.07 -3.00
N THR A 33 4.17 19.08 -1.98
CA THR A 33 5.62 19.13 -2.10
C THR A 33 6.29 17.77 -1.99
N HIS A 34 5.68 16.82 -1.30
CA HIS A 34 6.31 15.53 -0.92
C HIS A 34 5.42 14.30 -1.12
N GLY A 35 4.11 14.49 -1.38
CA GLY A 35 3.14 13.42 -1.62
C GLY A 35 2.93 13.09 -3.09
N ALA A 36 2.20 12.02 -3.37
CA ALA A 36 1.83 11.67 -4.74
C ALA A 36 0.56 10.79 -4.82
N VAL A 37 -0.10 10.84 -5.97
CA VAL A 37 -1.10 9.86 -6.41
C VAL A 37 -0.62 9.16 -7.68
N LYS A 38 -1.16 7.97 -7.93
CA LYS A 38 -0.98 7.26 -9.20
C LYS A 38 -2.23 6.46 -9.55
N PRO A 39 -2.70 6.52 -10.80
CA PRO A 39 -3.81 5.67 -11.24
C PRO A 39 -3.46 4.19 -11.05
N CYS A 40 -4.22 3.50 -10.19
CA CYS A 40 -4.09 2.06 -10.04
C CYS A 40 -4.45 1.36 -11.35
N LEU A 41 -3.63 0.40 -11.79
CA LEU A 41 -3.90 -0.44 -12.96
C LEU A 41 -5.32 -1.05 -12.89
N TRP A 42 -5.72 -1.51 -11.71
CA TRP A 42 -7.01 -2.15 -11.48
C TRP A 42 -8.20 -1.20 -11.53
N SER A 43 -7.99 0.08 -11.18
CA SER A 43 -9.04 1.10 -11.35
C SER A 43 -9.38 1.25 -12.84
N GLY A 44 -8.36 1.42 -13.69
CA GLY A 44 -8.55 1.50 -15.13
C GLY A 44 -9.13 0.22 -15.76
N ARG A 45 -8.72 -0.96 -15.28
CA ARG A 45 -9.32 -2.24 -15.71
C ARG A 45 -10.79 -2.34 -15.33
N SER A 46 -11.15 -1.96 -14.10
CA SER A 46 -12.54 -2.01 -13.63
C SER A 46 -13.42 -1.08 -14.46
N ILE A 47 -12.96 0.15 -14.74
CA ILE A 47 -13.67 1.11 -15.59
C ILE A 47 -13.87 0.55 -17.01
N LYS A 48 -12.92 -0.22 -17.54
CA LYS A 48 -13.01 -0.83 -18.87
C LYS A 48 -13.75 -2.18 -18.90
N GLY A 49 -14.36 -2.60 -17.78
CA GLY A 49 -15.00 -3.91 -17.67
C GLY A 49 -14.04 -5.11 -17.73
N LYS A 50 -12.73 -4.91 -17.49
CA LYS A 50 -11.67 -5.92 -17.60
C LYS A 50 -11.28 -6.55 -16.24
N GLY A 51 -12.22 -6.58 -15.31
CA GLY A 51 -12.05 -7.10 -13.95
C GLY A 51 -11.55 -6.08 -12.92
N SER A 52 -11.49 -6.50 -11.66
CA SER A 52 -11.14 -5.69 -10.49
C SER A 52 -9.92 -6.27 -9.75
N CYS A 53 -9.38 -5.54 -8.77
CA CYS A 53 -8.28 -6.05 -7.94
C CYS A 53 -8.77 -7.12 -6.95
N TYR A 54 -7.82 -7.89 -6.40
CA TYR A 54 -8.10 -8.93 -5.41
C TYR A 54 -8.84 -8.42 -4.16
N LYS A 55 -8.65 -7.14 -3.77
CA LYS A 55 -9.37 -6.55 -2.63
C LYS A 55 -10.88 -6.42 -2.87
N SER A 56 -11.32 -6.41 -4.13
CA SER A 56 -12.75 -6.51 -4.46
C SER A 56 -13.32 -7.86 -4.04
N GLN A 57 -12.54 -8.94 -4.16
CA GLN A 57 -12.95 -10.27 -3.75
C GLN A 57 -12.84 -10.46 -2.23
N PHE A 58 -11.69 -10.07 -1.66
CA PHE A 58 -11.42 -10.26 -0.23
C PHE A 58 -12.26 -9.37 0.70
N TYR A 59 -12.50 -8.11 0.32
CA TYR A 59 -13.01 -7.09 1.23
C TYR A 59 -14.16 -6.26 0.66
N ASP A 60 -14.70 -6.66 -0.50
CA ASP A 60 -15.76 -5.95 -1.22
C ASP A 60 -15.40 -4.50 -1.62
N ILE A 61 -14.11 -4.26 -1.92
CA ILE A 61 -13.63 -2.93 -2.30
C ILE A 61 -13.82 -2.65 -3.78
N GLN A 62 -14.41 -1.51 -4.13
CA GLN A 62 -14.61 -1.12 -5.52
C GLN A 62 -13.32 -0.47 -6.08
N SER A 63 -12.56 -1.23 -6.88
CA SER A 63 -11.25 -0.81 -7.39
C SER A 63 -11.25 0.55 -8.12
N HIS A 64 -12.31 0.84 -8.89
CA HIS A 64 -12.45 2.10 -9.63
C HIS A 64 -12.74 3.31 -8.72
N ARG A 65 -13.14 3.09 -7.46
CA ARG A 65 -13.39 4.14 -6.47
C ARG A 65 -12.26 4.28 -5.46
N CYS A 66 -11.08 3.72 -5.75
CA CYS A 66 -9.91 3.79 -4.89
C CYS A 66 -8.92 4.86 -5.38
N ILE A 67 -8.50 5.74 -4.46
CA ILE A 67 -7.36 6.63 -4.64
C ILE A 67 -6.11 5.90 -4.14
N GLN A 68 -5.14 5.62 -5.01
CA GLN A 68 -3.84 5.11 -4.59
C GLN A 68 -2.89 6.30 -4.40
N MET A 69 -2.47 6.54 -3.16
CA MET A 69 -1.69 7.71 -2.79
C MET A 69 -0.60 7.40 -1.76
N THR A 70 0.30 8.36 -1.56
CA THR A 70 1.18 8.42 -0.39
C THR A 70 1.33 9.88 0.06
N PRO A 71 1.37 10.17 1.37
CA PRO A 71 1.74 11.49 1.84
C PRO A 71 3.24 11.74 1.71
N PHE A 72 4.09 10.72 1.57
CA PHE A 72 5.54 10.90 1.47
C PHE A 72 6.19 9.85 0.57
N LEU A 73 7.01 10.28 -0.39
CA LEU A 73 7.70 9.39 -1.32
C LEU A 73 8.95 8.69 -0.72
N GLY A 74 9.54 9.24 0.33
CA GLY A 74 10.70 8.68 1.01
C GLY A 74 10.36 7.49 1.91
N CYS A 75 11.37 6.66 2.17
CA CYS A 75 11.26 5.44 2.95
C CYS A 75 12.59 5.17 3.64
N ASN A 76 12.54 4.54 4.80
CA ASN A 76 13.69 4.13 5.60
C ASN A 76 14.13 2.66 5.32
N GLN A 77 13.66 2.08 4.21
CA GLN A 77 14.06 0.75 3.73
C GLN A 77 14.28 0.77 2.22
N SER A 78 15.25 -0.02 1.76
CA SER A 78 15.65 -0.18 0.36
C SER A 78 15.40 -1.59 -0.18
N CYS A 79 14.17 -2.09 0.00
CA CYS A 79 13.86 -3.50 -0.24
C CYS A 79 14.11 -3.93 -1.70
N LEU A 80 14.69 -5.14 -1.87
CA LEU A 80 15.01 -5.70 -3.19
C LEU A 80 13.76 -5.86 -4.06
N HIS A 81 12.66 -6.33 -3.45
CA HIS A 81 11.38 -6.57 -4.14
C HIS A 81 10.58 -5.29 -4.44
N CYS A 82 10.97 -4.13 -3.89
CA CYS A 82 10.18 -2.91 -4.00
C CYS A 82 10.11 -2.45 -5.45
N TRP A 83 8.96 -2.05 -5.99
CA TRP A 83 8.91 -1.53 -7.38
C TRP A 83 9.47 -0.10 -7.52
N ARG A 84 9.74 0.58 -6.39
CA ARG A 84 10.23 1.96 -6.33
C ARG A 84 11.71 2.06 -6.71
N PRO A 85 12.15 3.25 -7.15
CA PRO A 85 13.56 3.52 -7.42
C PRO A 85 14.32 3.76 -6.11
N VAL A 86 14.56 2.70 -5.32
CA VAL A 86 15.26 2.82 -4.02
C VAL A 86 16.70 3.32 -4.15
N GLU A 87 17.29 3.24 -5.34
CA GLU A 87 18.58 3.83 -5.69
C GLU A 87 18.57 5.37 -5.70
N HIS A 88 17.38 5.98 -5.65
CA HIS A 88 17.17 7.42 -5.64
C HIS A 88 16.40 7.80 -4.37
N PRO A 89 17.08 7.85 -3.21
CA PRO A 89 16.43 8.18 -1.94
C PRO A 89 15.83 9.59 -1.99
N VAL A 90 14.69 9.75 -1.34
CA VAL A 90 13.99 11.04 -1.21
C VAL A 90 14.25 11.55 0.19
N ASP A 91 14.82 12.75 0.27
CA ASP A 91 15.11 13.40 1.54
C ASP A 91 13.82 13.81 2.27
N THR A 92 13.89 13.82 3.59
CA THR A 92 12.84 14.40 4.44
C THR A 92 12.70 15.89 4.14
N PRO A 93 11.50 16.40 3.82
CA PRO A 93 11.32 17.81 3.55
C PRO A 93 11.51 18.64 4.83
N ALA A 94 11.92 19.90 4.66
CA ALA A 94 12.05 20.83 5.78
C ALA A 94 10.69 21.26 6.35
N GLU A 95 9.68 21.33 5.49
CA GLU A 95 8.30 21.67 5.83
C GLU A 95 7.36 20.59 5.28
N TRP A 96 6.34 20.27 6.05
CA TRP A 96 5.33 19.28 5.69
C TRP A 96 4.02 19.98 5.34
N ASP A 97 3.46 19.64 4.19
CA ASP A 97 2.12 20.07 3.79
C ASP A 97 1.07 19.56 4.79
N SER A 98 -0.01 20.33 4.95
CA SER A 98 -1.08 19.96 5.86
C SER A 98 -1.90 18.76 5.34
N PRO A 99 -2.53 17.99 6.25
CA PRO A 99 -3.49 16.94 5.89
C PRO A 99 -4.56 17.40 4.90
N GLU A 100 -5.13 18.58 5.10
CA GLU A 100 -6.18 19.16 4.27
C GLU A 100 -5.69 19.42 2.84
N GLU A 101 -4.49 19.97 2.68
CA GLU A 101 -3.86 20.20 1.37
C GLU A 101 -3.60 18.88 0.63
N ILE A 102 -3.07 17.88 1.33
CA ILE A 102 -2.77 16.56 0.73
C ILE A 102 -4.08 15.85 0.32
N VAL A 103 -5.09 15.79 1.20
CA VAL A 103 -6.37 15.12 0.90
C VAL A 103 -7.09 15.83 -0.25
N GLY A 104 -7.20 17.16 -0.19
CA GLY A 104 -7.83 17.95 -1.25
C GLY A 104 -7.11 17.79 -2.60
N GLY A 105 -5.77 17.82 -2.58
CA GLY A 105 -4.95 17.58 -3.76
C GLY A 105 -5.11 16.17 -4.33
N CYS A 106 -5.16 15.15 -3.48
CA CYS A 106 -5.35 13.76 -3.89
C CYS A 106 -6.71 13.53 -4.57
N ILE A 107 -7.80 14.04 -3.99
CA ILE A 107 -9.15 13.91 -4.56
C ILE A 107 -9.25 14.65 -5.89
N THR A 108 -8.70 15.87 -5.96
CA THR A 108 -8.70 16.70 -7.17
C THR A 108 -7.92 16.02 -8.29
N GLU A 109 -6.72 15.54 -7.98
CA GLU A 109 -5.86 14.90 -8.96
C GLU A 109 -6.41 13.54 -9.41
N GLN A 110 -7.00 12.75 -8.50
CA GLN A 110 -7.71 11.53 -8.87
C GLN A 110 -8.84 11.82 -9.87
N ARG A 111 -9.68 12.82 -9.62
CA ARG A 111 -10.76 13.22 -10.56
C ARG A 111 -10.21 13.61 -11.92
N ARG A 112 -9.13 14.40 -11.94
CA ARG A 112 -8.45 14.80 -13.17
C ARG A 112 -7.99 13.57 -13.95
N LEU A 113 -7.36 12.61 -13.28
CA LEU A 113 -6.86 11.37 -13.89
C LEU A 113 -7.98 10.47 -14.40
N MET A 114 -9.07 10.34 -13.64
CA MET A 114 -10.23 9.52 -14.03
C MET A 114 -11.03 10.16 -15.17
N SER A 115 -11.02 11.49 -15.31
CA SER A 115 -11.73 12.18 -16.40
C SER A 115 -11.29 11.71 -17.80
N GLY A 116 -10.02 11.31 -17.97
CA GLY A 116 -9.48 10.78 -19.22
C GLY A 116 -10.13 9.49 -19.72
N TYR A 117 -10.83 8.74 -18.86
CA TYR A 117 -11.55 7.53 -19.27
C TYR A 117 -12.92 7.83 -19.92
N GLY A 118 -13.46 9.04 -19.72
CA GLY A 118 -14.81 9.39 -20.19
C GLY A 118 -14.97 9.37 -21.71
N GLY A 119 -13.90 9.67 -22.43
CA GLY A 119 -13.87 9.65 -23.90
C GLY A 119 -13.59 8.28 -24.52
N LEU A 120 -13.39 7.23 -23.73
CA LEU A 120 -13.11 5.90 -24.26
C LEU A 120 -14.41 5.14 -24.56
N ASP A 121 -14.45 4.51 -25.74
CA ASP A 121 -15.59 3.68 -26.17
C ASP A 121 -15.71 2.40 -25.33
N ASP A 122 -14.58 1.84 -24.88
CA ASP A 122 -14.53 0.63 -24.05
C ASP A 122 -14.74 0.90 -22.55
N ALA A 123 -15.04 2.12 -22.14
CA ALA A 123 -15.31 2.46 -20.74
C ALA A 123 -16.78 2.24 -20.37
N ASP A 124 -17.00 1.49 -19.30
CA ASP A 124 -18.26 1.43 -18.56
C ASP A 124 -18.57 2.83 -17.98
N LYS A 125 -19.60 3.48 -18.54
CA LYS A 125 -19.96 4.86 -18.18
C LYS A 125 -20.49 4.99 -16.76
N VAL A 126 -21.04 3.92 -16.17
CA VAL A 126 -21.49 3.94 -14.76
C VAL A 126 -20.28 3.94 -13.86
N LYS A 127 -19.37 2.97 -14.03
CA LYS A 127 -18.13 2.89 -13.23
C LYS A 127 -17.22 4.10 -13.42
N TRP A 128 -17.15 4.66 -14.62
CA TRP A 128 -16.41 5.89 -14.86
C TRP A 128 -17.00 7.07 -14.07
N LYS A 129 -18.33 7.24 -14.03
CA LYS A 129 -18.94 8.29 -13.22
C LYS A 129 -18.67 8.08 -11.73
N GLU A 130 -18.77 6.83 -11.26
CA GLU A 130 -18.44 6.48 -9.88
C GLU A 130 -16.97 6.72 -9.51
N SER A 131 -16.04 6.59 -10.46
CA SER A 131 -14.61 6.82 -10.20
C SER A 131 -14.25 8.29 -9.98
N LEU A 132 -15.13 9.22 -10.38
CA LEU A 132 -15.04 10.65 -10.05
C LEU A 132 -15.45 10.95 -8.59
N GLU A 133 -16.09 9.99 -7.93
CA GLU A 133 -16.51 10.01 -6.53
C GLU A 133 -15.88 8.85 -5.76
N PRO A 134 -14.56 8.94 -5.45
CA PRO A 134 -13.86 7.89 -4.74
C PRO A 134 -14.48 7.62 -3.36
N LYS A 135 -14.34 6.38 -2.90
CA LYS A 135 -14.83 5.89 -1.59
C LYS A 135 -13.73 5.33 -0.71
N HIS A 136 -12.55 5.09 -1.27
CA HIS A 136 -11.44 4.48 -0.56
C HIS A 136 -10.14 5.23 -0.84
N ALA A 137 -9.35 5.47 0.20
CA ALA A 137 -7.98 5.97 0.09
C ALA A 137 -6.99 4.87 0.49
N ALA A 138 -6.22 4.38 -0.48
CA ALA A 138 -5.11 3.47 -0.27
C ALA A 138 -3.80 4.25 -0.10
N ILE A 139 -3.43 4.49 1.15
CA ILE A 139 -2.19 5.14 1.60
C ILE A 139 -1.06 4.09 1.54
N SER A 140 -0.69 3.74 0.32
CA SER A 140 0.18 2.59 0.03
C SER A 140 0.88 2.65 -1.33
N LEU A 141 0.98 3.84 -1.93
CA LEU A 141 1.56 3.99 -3.27
C LEU A 141 3.08 3.73 -3.24
N ALA A 142 3.77 4.46 -2.36
CA ALA A 142 5.21 4.50 -2.25
C ALA A 142 5.64 5.12 -0.93
N GLY A 143 6.92 5.01 -0.62
CA GLY A 143 7.48 5.54 0.62
C GLY A 143 7.08 4.72 1.85
N GLU A 144 7.37 5.26 3.02
CA GLU A 144 6.85 4.79 4.30
C GLU A 144 5.90 5.87 4.87
N PRO A 145 4.56 5.65 4.85
CA PRO A 145 3.59 6.65 5.26
C PRO A 145 3.75 7.13 6.71
N THR A 146 4.24 6.27 7.61
CA THR A 146 4.43 6.64 9.03
C THR A 146 5.57 7.65 9.26
N LEU A 147 6.36 7.96 8.25
CA LEU A 147 7.33 9.06 8.30
C LEU A 147 6.67 10.44 8.14
N TYR A 148 5.42 10.50 7.67
CA TYR A 148 4.65 11.74 7.64
C TYR A 148 4.10 12.04 9.05
N PRO A 149 4.48 13.16 9.68
CA PRO A 149 4.19 13.42 11.10
C PRO A 149 2.71 13.62 11.41
N PHE A 150 1.90 13.99 10.41
CA PHE A 150 0.47 14.24 10.58
C PHE A 150 -0.39 13.11 10.00
N LEU A 151 0.15 11.88 9.94
CA LEU A 151 -0.59 10.71 9.43
C LEU A 151 -1.92 10.45 10.16
N PRO A 152 -2.02 10.56 11.51
CA PRO A 152 -3.30 10.43 12.20
C PRO A 152 -4.34 11.47 11.73
N GLU A 153 -3.93 12.73 11.56
CA GLU A 153 -4.78 13.81 11.05
C GLU A 153 -5.17 13.57 9.59
N LEU A 154 -4.26 13.09 8.74
CA LEU A 154 -4.53 12.73 7.35
C LEU A 154 -5.61 11.66 7.23
N VAL A 155 -5.52 10.61 8.06
CA VAL A 155 -6.52 9.56 8.12
C VAL A 155 -7.88 10.13 8.52
N ARG A 156 -7.92 10.96 9.58
CA ARG A 156 -9.15 11.64 10.01
C ARG A 156 -9.72 12.54 8.92
N GLU A 157 -8.88 13.23 8.15
CA GLU A 157 -9.33 14.11 7.08
C GLU A 157 -9.97 13.32 5.93
N PHE A 158 -9.41 12.17 5.54
CA PHE A 158 -10.10 11.28 4.59
C PHE A 158 -11.45 10.77 5.12
N HIS A 159 -11.53 10.43 6.41
CA HIS A 159 -12.78 10.00 7.03
C HIS A 159 -13.84 11.11 7.05
N LYS A 160 -13.46 12.37 7.30
CA LYS A 160 -14.38 13.53 7.21
C LYS A 160 -14.96 13.70 5.81
N GLN A 161 -14.19 13.34 4.77
CA GLN A 161 -14.65 13.34 3.38
C GLN A 161 -15.50 12.10 3.02
N GLY A 162 -15.70 11.17 3.97
CA GLY A 162 -16.48 9.95 3.78
C GLY A 162 -15.75 8.86 2.99
N LEU A 163 -14.41 8.81 3.05
CA LEU A 163 -13.60 7.76 2.43
C LEU A 163 -13.04 6.81 3.49
N THR A 164 -13.21 5.50 3.31
CA THR A 164 -12.48 4.50 4.11
C THR A 164 -10.99 4.58 3.82
N THR A 165 -10.14 4.31 4.80
CA THR A 165 -8.68 4.41 4.66
C THR A 165 -7.99 3.07 4.83
N PHE A 166 -7.00 2.82 3.97
CA PHE A 166 -6.13 1.66 4.00
C PHE A 166 -4.69 2.14 4.11
N VAL A 167 -4.07 1.98 5.27
CA VAL A 167 -2.67 2.39 5.48
C VAL A 167 -1.79 1.15 5.40
N VAL A 168 -0.73 1.21 4.60
CA VAL A 168 0.28 0.15 4.54
C VAL A 168 1.61 0.71 5.04
N THR A 169 2.10 0.15 6.14
CA THR A 169 3.40 0.49 6.75
C THR A 169 4.36 -0.69 6.71
N ASN A 170 5.66 -0.40 6.77
CA ASN A 170 6.73 -1.38 6.98
C ASN A 170 7.00 -1.73 8.45
N GLY A 171 6.27 -1.13 9.40
CA GLY A 171 6.36 -1.51 10.82
C GLY A 171 7.52 -0.86 11.59
N THR A 172 8.16 0.18 11.08
CA THR A 172 9.37 0.76 11.71
C THR A 172 9.10 1.96 12.63
N LYS A 173 7.83 2.33 12.80
CA LYS A 173 7.32 3.45 13.61
C LYS A 173 6.20 2.97 14.55
N PRO A 174 6.52 2.19 15.60
CA PRO A 174 5.54 1.66 16.54
C PRO A 174 4.69 2.75 17.21
N ASP A 175 5.31 3.89 17.54
CA ASP A 175 4.67 5.07 18.10
C ASP A 175 3.55 5.64 17.23
N VAL A 176 3.76 5.67 15.91
CA VAL A 176 2.73 6.12 14.96
C VAL A 176 1.67 5.04 14.76
N ILE A 177 2.08 3.78 14.68
CA ILE A 177 1.17 2.62 14.55
C ILE A 177 0.18 2.56 15.71
N GLU A 178 0.63 2.83 16.94
CA GLU A 178 -0.21 2.81 18.14
C GLU A 178 -1.37 3.82 18.08
N ILE A 179 -1.20 4.96 17.39
CA ILE A 179 -2.13 6.09 17.45
C ILE A 179 -2.97 6.29 16.18
N ILE A 180 -2.56 5.77 15.03
CA ILE A 180 -3.32 5.93 13.78
C ILE A 180 -4.61 5.09 13.82
N ARG A 181 -5.69 5.59 13.22
CA ARG A 181 -6.98 4.90 13.23
C ARG A 181 -7.57 4.75 11.82
N PRO A 182 -6.93 3.98 10.91
CA PRO A 182 -7.49 3.76 9.58
C PRO A 182 -8.64 2.74 9.61
N SER A 183 -9.42 2.66 8.53
CA SER A 183 -10.47 1.63 8.39
C SER A 183 -9.87 0.21 8.34
N GLN A 184 -8.69 0.06 7.74
CA GLN A 184 -7.87 -1.15 7.85
C GLN A 184 -6.38 -0.79 7.83
N LEU A 185 -5.64 -1.30 8.82
CA LEU A 185 -4.20 -1.12 8.94
C LEU A 185 -3.47 -2.36 8.42
N TYR A 186 -2.52 -2.14 7.53
CA TYR A 186 -1.63 -3.15 7.01
C TYR A 186 -0.22 -2.95 7.51
N MET A 187 0.41 -4.02 7.99
CA MET A 187 1.85 -4.06 8.16
C MET A 187 2.46 -5.06 7.18
N SER A 188 3.48 -4.63 6.44
CA SER A 188 4.26 -5.54 5.59
C SER A 188 5.27 -6.27 6.47
N LEU A 189 5.24 -7.61 6.44
CA LEU A 189 6.17 -8.47 7.17
C LEU A 189 6.88 -9.35 6.14
N ASP A 190 7.98 -8.85 5.59
CA ASP A 190 8.65 -9.48 4.43
C ASP A 190 9.89 -10.31 4.83
N ALA A 191 10.01 -10.72 6.09
CA ALA A 191 11.06 -11.62 6.55
C ALA A 191 10.62 -12.42 7.80
N PRO A 192 10.98 -13.72 7.89
CA PRO A 192 10.70 -14.54 9.07
C PRO A 192 11.75 -14.37 10.18
N ASP A 193 12.86 -13.69 9.88
CA ASP A 193 14.00 -13.55 10.78
C ASP A 193 14.83 -12.30 10.44
N ARG A 194 15.63 -11.82 11.40
CA ARG A 194 16.47 -10.62 11.26
C ARG A 194 17.44 -10.70 10.08
N GLN A 195 18.07 -11.85 9.85
CA GLN A 195 19.08 -12.01 8.80
C GLN A 195 18.42 -11.90 7.42
N THR A 196 17.23 -12.45 7.26
CA THR A 196 16.40 -12.31 6.07
C THR A 196 15.91 -10.87 5.91
N TYR A 197 15.51 -10.20 6.99
CA TYR A 197 15.11 -8.78 6.96
C TYR A 197 16.22 -7.87 6.47
N ILE A 198 17.41 -7.96 7.06
CA ILE A 198 18.57 -7.13 6.67
C ILE A 198 18.87 -7.29 5.18
N ARG A 199 18.86 -8.54 4.69
CA ARG A 199 19.14 -8.86 3.29
C ARG A 199 18.02 -8.41 2.34
N SER A 200 16.76 -8.57 2.74
CA SER A 200 15.61 -8.37 1.84
C SER A 200 15.15 -6.92 1.80
N CYS A 201 15.13 -6.27 2.96
CA CYS A 201 14.60 -4.92 3.15
C CYS A 201 15.69 -3.85 3.17
N ALA A 202 16.95 -4.22 3.40
CA ALA A 202 18.10 -3.30 3.45
C ALA A 202 17.77 -2.04 4.29
N PRO A 203 17.54 -2.20 5.61
CA PRO A 203 17.15 -1.09 6.48
C PRO A 203 18.29 -0.07 6.59
N ASP A 204 17.95 1.22 6.72
CA ASP A 204 18.94 2.28 6.91
C ASP A 204 19.50 2.36 8.34
N HIS A 205 18.79 1.76 9.31
CA HIS A 205 19.18 1.70 10.72
C HIS A 205 19.09 0.26 11.27
N GLN A 206 20.02 -0.09 12.16
CA GLN A 206 20.14 -1.45 12.69
C GLN A 206 19.02 -1.85 13.65
N ASP A 207 18.43 -0.88 14.34
CA ASP A 207 17.38 -1.08 15.35
C ASP A 207 15.97 -1.24 14.74
N GLN A 208 15.83 -1.14 13.42
CA GLN A 208 14.51 -1.23 12.78
C GLN A 208 13.87 -2.61 12.96
N TRP A 209 14.65 -3.68 13.10
CA TRP A 209 14.08 -5.00 13.35
C TRP A 209 13.40 -5.07 14.72
N GLU A 210 14.02 -4.50 15.74
CA GLU A 210 13.44 -4.36 17.08
C GLU A 210 12.14 -3.56 17.04
N ARG A 211 12.10 -2.46 16.28
CA ARG A 211 10.88 -1.66 16.09
C ARG A 211 9.77 -2.40 15.37
N ILE A 212 10.11 -3.32 14.44
CA ILE A 212 9.13 -4.21 13.80
C ILE A 212 8.54 -5.16 14.83
N LEU A 213 9.35 -5.72 15.73
CA LEU A 213 8.86 -6.59 16.81
C LEU A 213 7.95 -5.81 17.76
N GLU A 214 8.35 -4.60 18.17
CA GLU A 214 7.51 -3.70 18.98
C GLU A 214 6.19 -3.37 18.26
N SER A 215 6.24 -3.11 16.95
CA SER A 215 5.04 -2.84 16.17
C SER A 215 4.10 -4.06 16.09
N LEU A 216 4.64 -5.28 15.99
CA LEU A 216 3.82 -6.49 16.07
C LEU A 216 3.09 -6.56 17.43
N GLU A 217 3.78 -6.30 18.53
CA GLU A 217 3.16 -6.28 19.87
C GLU A 217 2.10 -5.17 20.02
N VAL A 218 2.33 -3.99 19.44
CA VAL A 218 1.35 -2.89 19.41
C VAL A 218 0.09 -3.31 18.63
N LEU A 219 0.25 -4.05 17.54
CA LEU A 219 -0.88 -4.45 16.69
C LEU A 219 -1.87 -5.40 17.37
N SER A 220 -1.43 -6.27 18.29
CA SER A 220 -2.33 -7.21 18.99
C SER A 220 -3.41 -6.54 19.84
N HIS A 221 -3.15 -5.31 20.29
CA HIS A 221 -4.08 -4.51 21.09
C HIS A 221 -4.69 -3.34 20.31
N HIS A 222 -4.41 -3.25 19.01
CA HIS A 222 -4.82 -2.13 18.20
C HIS A 222 -6.33 -2.20 17.90
N PRO A 223 -7.10 -1.10 18.07
CA PRO A 223 -8.57 -1.14 17.98
C PRO A 223 -9.12 -1.20 16.55
N CYS A 224 -8.27 -1.08 15.54
CA CYS A 224 -8.67 -1.14 14.13
C CYS A 224 -8.51 -2.54 13.57
N ARG A 225 -9.17 -2.79 12.44
CA ARG A 225 -8.99 -4.01 11.65
C ARG A 225 -7.55 -4.13 11.14
N ILE A 226 -6.88 -5.24 11.44
CA ILE A 226 -5.45 -5.46 11.13
C ILE A 226 -5.26 -6.52 10.05
N ALA A 227 -4.34 -6.26 9.12
CA ALA A 227 -3.84 -7.26 8.19
C ALA A 227 -2.31 -7.28 8.17
N ILE A 228 -1.70 -8.45 8.35
CA ILE A 228 -0.29 -8.62 7.99
C ILE A 228 -0.21 -9.02 6.53
N ARG A 229 0.67 -8.38 5.75
CA ARG A 229 0.91 -8.75 4.36
C ARG A 229 2.34 -9.22 4.18
N ILE A 230 2.51 -10.41 3.63
CA ILE A 230 3.81 -10.99 3.28
C ILE A 230 3.97 -10.95 1.76
N THR A 231 5.06 -10.37 1.27
CA THR A 231 5.46 -10.43 -0.14
C THR A 231 6.56 -11.47 -0.33
N LEU A 232 6.20 -12.68 -0.73
CA LEU A 232 7.13 -13.79 -0.91
C LEU A 232 7.88 -13.70 -2.25
N THR A 233 9.20 -13.83 -2.17
CA THR A 233 10.17 -13.71 -3.25
C THR A 233 11.11 -14.91 -3.21
N LYS A 234 11.15 -15.69 -4.29
CA LYS A 234 12.03 -16.86 -4.39
C LYS A 234 13.50 -16.45 -4.31
N GLY A 235 14.30 -17.30 -3.67
CA GLY A 235 15.73 -17.03 -3.44
C GLY A 235 16.01 -15.96 -2.38
N LEU A 236 14.97 -15.38 -1.77
CA LEU A 236 15.11 -14.30 -0.80
C LEU A 236 14.42 -14.62 0.54
N ASN A 237 13.09 -14.46 0.60
CA ASN A 237 12.30 -14.60 1.82
C ASN A 237 11.19 -15.67 1.72
N PHE A 238 11.09 -16.38 0.58
CA PHE A 238 10.20 -17.53 0.40
C PHE A 238 10.75 -18.77 1.12
N LYS A 239 10.55 -18.84 2.44
CA LYS A 239 10.99 -19.92 3.33
C LYS A 239 10.39 -19.74 4.72
N ASP A 240 10.51 -20.78 5.56
CA ASP A 240 10.28 -20.72 7.01
C ASP A 240 8.89 -20.17 7.40
N ALA A 241 7.83 -20.85 6.95
CA ALA A 241 6.47 -20.54 7.38
C ALA A 241 6.30 -20.55 8.92
N PRO A 242 6.91 -21.49 9.68
CA PRO A 242 6.89 -21.43 11.14
C PRO A 242 7.54 -20.17 11.72
N GLY A 243 8.59 -19.64 11.07
CA GLY A 243 9.19 -18.36 11.44
C GLY A 243 8.28 -17.17 11.26
N TYR A 244 7.55 -17.11 10.14
CA TYR A 244 6.49 -16.11 9.98
C TYR A 244 5.37 -16.28 11.00
N ALA A 245 4.95 -17.52 11.28
CA ALA A 245 3.90 -17.79 12.25
C ALA A 245 4.22 -17.20 13.63
N ARG A 246 5.43 -17.48 14.16
CA ARG A 246 5.89 -16.92 15.45
C ARG A 246 5.84 -15.41 15.53
N LEU A 247 6.08 -14.71 14.42
CA LEU A 247 6.01 -13.24 14.37
C LEU A 247 4.57 -12.76 14.27
N ILE A 248 3.75 -13.41 13.45
CA ILE A 248 2.34 -13.07 13.27
C ILE A 248 1.55 -13.29 14.57
N GLU A 249 1.89 -14.30 15.36
CA GLU A 249 1.31 -14.56 16.69
C GLU A 249 1.50 -13.39 17.67
N LEU A 250 2.55 -12.58 17.53
CA LEU A 250 2.75 -11.39 18.37
C LEU A 250 1.70 -10.30 18.10
N ALA A 251 1.15 -10.28 16.89
CA ALA A 251 0.21 -9.26 16.42
C ALA A 251 -1.23 -9.73 16.34
N GLU A 252 -1.47 -11.05 16.33
CA GLU A 252 -2.79 -11.69 16.23
C GLU A 252 -3.75 -10.96 15.25
N PRO A 253 -3.33 -10.71 13.98
CA PRO A 253 -4.10 -9.87 13.07
C PRO A 253 -5.40 -10.56 12.65
N ASP A 254 -6.39 -9.78 12.22
CA ASP A 254 -7.63 -10.36 11.68
C ASP A 254 -7.38 -11.13 10.37
N PHE A 255 -6.37 -10.70 9.59
CA PHE A 255 -6.02 -11.27 8.29
C PHE A 255 -4.52 -11.41 8.08
N VAL A 256 -4.14 -12.42 7.30
CA VAL A 256 -2.81 -12.52 6.70
C VAL A 256 -2.94 -12.64 5.19
N GLU A 257 -2.44 -11.65 4.45
CA GLU A 257 -2.32 -11.71 2.99
C GLU A 257 -0.95 -12.25 2.62
N VAL A 258 -0.90 -13.46 2.05
CA VAL A 258 0.34 -14.04 1.52
C VAL A 258 0.35 -13.84 0.01
N LYS A 259 1.30 -13.05 -0.47
CA LYS A 259 1.32 -12.59 -1.86
C LYS A 259 2.66 -12.84 -2.53
N ALA A 260 2.63 -13.27 -3.78
CA ALA A 260 3.82 -13.32 -4.62
C ALA A 260 4.38 -11.91 -4.88
N TYR A 261 5.70 -11.78 -4.80
CA TYR A 261 6.42 -10.74 -5.52
C TYR A 261 5.98 -10.74 -6.99
N MET A 262 5.86 -9.56 -7.60
CA MET A 262 5.56 -9.41 -9.03
C MET A 262 6.69 -8.61 -9.70
N HIS A 263 7.24 -9.13 -10.79
CA HIS A 263 8.40 -8.55 -11.48
C HIS A 263 8.07 -7.22 -12.20
N LEU A 264 8.02 -6.13 -11.45
CA LEU A 264 7.50 -4.82 -11.85
C LEU A 264 8.38 -3.65 -11.41
N GLY A 265 8.35 -2.55 -12.17
CA GLY A 265 9.03 -1.31 -11.81
C GLY A 265 10.56 -1.47 -11.76
N TYR A 266 11.18 -0.88 -10.73
CA TYR A 266 12.63 -0.92 -10.50
C TYR A 266 13.13 -2.23 -9.88
N SER A 267 12.25 -3.03 -9.25
CA SER A 267 12.65 -4.35 -8.72
C SER A 267 13.24 -5.26 -9.81
N ARG A 268 12.84 -5.07 -11.07
CA ARG A 268 13.36 -5.78 -12.25
C ARG A 268 14.84 -5.54 -12.54
N LYS A 269 15.46 -4.55 -11.89
CA LYS A 269 16.90 -4.30 -11.96
C LYS A 269 17.67 -5.02 -10.84
N ARG A 270 16.96 -5.57 -9.86
CA ARG A 270 17.50 -6.18 -8.64
C ARG A 270 17.19 -7.67 -8.53
N LEU A 271 16.06 -8.08 -9.09
CA LEU A 271 15.56 -9.45 -9.06
C LEU A 271 15.22 -9.89 -10.48
N GLU A 272 15.53 -11.15 -10.76
CA GLU A 272 15.15 -11.82 -11.99
C GLU A 272 13.68 -12.23 -11.97
N ARG A 273 13.11 -12.54 -13.15
CA ARG A 273 11.69 -12.89 -13.27
C ARG A 273 11.35 -14.21 -12.58
N ASP A 274 12.31 -15.13 -12.46
CA ASP A 274 12.16 -16.42 -11.76
C ASP A 274 12.02 -16.26 -10.23
N ALA A 275 12.39 -15.09 -9.68
CA ALA A 275 12.12 -14.73 -8.29
C ALA A 275 10.62 -14.63 -7.98
N MET A 276 9.76 -14.56 -9.00
CA MET A 276 8.30 -14.49 -8.92
C MET A 276 7.69 -15.89 -8.67
N PRO A 277 7.14 -16.17 -7.47
CA PRO A 277 6.49 -17.46 -7.19
C PRO A 277 5.24 -17.66 -8.02
N GLN A 278 4.92 -18.91 -8.37
CA GLN A 278 3.63 -19.30 -8.96
C GLN A 278 2.54 -19.29 -7.89
N HIS A 279 1.27 -19.27 -8.34
CA HIS A 279 0.13 -19.24 -7.43
C HIS A 279 0.05 -20.50 -6.55
N GLU A 280 0.28 -21.68 -7.14
CA GLU A 280 0.30 -22.96 -6.43
C GLU A 280 1.30 -22.95 -5.25
N GLU A 281 2.49 -22.40 -5.46
CA GLU A 281 3.51 -22.28 -4.41
C GLU A 281 3.05 -21.33 -3.29
N ILE A 282 2.33 -20.25 -3.64
CA ILE A 282 1.71 -19.37 -2.64
C ILE A 282 0.66 -20.12 -1.84
N LEU A 283 -0.20 -20.92 -2.48
CA LEU A 283 -1.22 -21.71 -1.79
C LEU A 283 -0.60 -22.76 -0.84
N GLU A 284 0.46 -23.44 -1.27
CA GLU A 284 1.19 -24.41 -0.45
C GLU A 284 1.80 -23.75 0.78
N PHE A 285 2.54 -22.65 0.60
CA PHE A 285 3.13 -21.90 1.71
C PHE A 285 2.06 -21.37 2.67
N THR A 286 0.97 -20.84 2.11
CA THR A 286 -0.14 -20.28 2.90
C THR A 286 -0.86 -21.36 3.68
N SER A 287 -0.99 -22.57 3.14
CA SER A 287 -1.57 -23.73 3.83
C SER A 287 -0.71 -24.23 4.98
N GLU A 288 0.62 -24.16 4.85
CA GLU A 288 1.54 -24.42 5.95
C GLU A 288 1.39 -23.36 7.04
N LEU A 289 1.43 -22.08 6.66
CA LEU A 289 1.26 -20.96 7.59
C LEU A 289 -0.08 -21.01 8.33
N ALA A 290 -1.17 -21.38 7.65
CA ALA A 290 -2.49 -21.55 8.24
C ALA A 290 -2.50 -22.59 9.37
N ARG A 291 -1.81 -23.73 9.17
CA ARG A 291 -1.71 -24.80 10.16
C ARG A 291 -0.93 -24.38 11.40
N GLU A 292 0.16 -23.64 11.21
CA GLU A 292 0.97 -23.11 12.32
C GLU A 292 0.18 -22.09 13.14
N LEU A 293 -0.58 -21.20 12.48
CA LEU A 293 -1.37 -20.14 13.15
C LEU A 293 -2.72 -20.61 13.70
N GLY A 294 -3.25 -21.74 13.22
CA GLY A 294 -4.64 -22.13 13.46
C GLY A 294 -5.65 -21.23 12.76
N TYR A 295 -5.27 -20.56 11.67
CA TYR A 295 -6.14 -19.65 10.90
C TYR A 295 -6.83 -20.40 9.74
N HIS A 296 -7.89 -19.81 9.21
CA HIS A 296 -8.64 -20.37 8.10
C HIS A 296 -8.14 -19.81 6.77
N MET A 297 -7.96 -20.69 5.77
CA MET A 297 -7.81 -20.26 4.37
C MET A 297 -9.15 -19.68 3.90
N ALA A 298 -9.24 -18.36 3.85
CA ALA A 298 -10.48 -17.65 3.58
C ALA A 298 -10.77 -17.54 2.08
N ASP A 299 -9.76 -17.22 1.27
CA ASP A 299 -9.90 -17.01 -0.16
C ASP A 299 -8.54 -16.92 -0.88
N ASP A 300 -8.54 -16.93 -2.22
CA ASP A 300 -7.36 -16.69 -3.03
C ASP A 300 -7.69 -16.06 -4.40
N VAL A 301 -6.71 -15.40 -5.00
CA VAL A 301 -6.83 -14.77 -6.34
C VAL A 301 -5.60 -15.07 -7.18
N GLU A 302 -5.71 -16.06 -8.05
CA GLU A 302 -4.62 -16.51 -8.94
C GLU A 302 -4.01 -15.38 -9.79
N LEU A 303 -4.85 -14.50 -10.35
CA LEU A 303 -4.39 -13.40 -11.19
C LEU A 303 -3.47 -12.42 -10.45
N SER A 304 -3.64 -12.29 -9.14
CA SER A 304 -2.79 -11.48 -8.26
C SER A 304 -1.79 -12.30 -7.44
N ARG A 305 -1.80 -13.64 -7.60
CA ARG A 305 -0.96 -14.61 -6.89
C ARG A 305 -0.96 -14.36 -5.39
N VAL A 306 -2.15 -14.29 -4.81
CA VAL A 306 -2.36 -13.94 -3.41
C VAL A 306 -3.37 -14.88 -2.78
N ALA A 307 -3.11 -15.27 -1.54
CA ALA A 307 -4.03 -16.01 -0.69
C ALA A 307 -4.31 -15.20 0.59
N LEU A 308 -5.49 -15.41 1.16
CA LEU A 308 -5.95 -14.76 2.36
C LEU A 308 -6.18 -15.79 3.46
N LEU A 309 -5.52 -15.59 4.58
CA LEU A 309 -5.90 -16.21 5.84
C LEU A 309 -6.77 -15.25 6.63
N SER A 310 -7.72 -15.80 7.38
CA SER A 310 -8.49 -15.05 8.37
C SER A 310 -8.49 -15.80 9.71
N ARG A 311 -8.43 -15.03 10.79
CA ARG A 311 -8.60 -15.56 12.15
C ARG A 311 -10.01 -16.10 12.38
N GLU A 312 -11.00 -15.47 11.76
CA GLU A 312 -12.42 -15.85 11.82
C GLU A 312 -12.83 -16.60 10.54
N GLU A 313 -13.87 -17.44 10.61
CA GLU A 313 -14.36 -18.16 9.42
C GLU A 313 -14.95 -17.21 8.35
N LYS A 314 -15.43 -16.03 8.76
CA LYS A 314 -16.10 -15.07 7.88
C LYS A 314 -15.30 -13.78 7.74
N VAL A 315 -14.97 -13.44 6.50
CA VAL A 315 -14.39 -12.14 6.18
C VAL A 315 -15.49 -11.09 6.09
N THR A 316 -15.45 -10.11 6.99
CA THR A 316 -16.37 -8.97 6.98
C THR A 316 -15.91 -7.89 6.00
N PRO A 317 -16.83 -7.19 5.30
CA PRO A 317 -16.49 -6.05 4.47
C PRO A 317 -15.88 -4.90 5.30
N VAL A 318 -15.09 -4.04 4.65
CA VAL A 318 -14.57 -2.84 5.29
C VAL A 318 -15.64 -1.76 5.33
N ILE A 319 -15.85 -1.21 6.52
CA ILE A 319 -16.78 -0.11 6.79
C ILE A 319 -16.03 1.12 7.30
N LEU A 320 -16.67 2.30 7.19
CA LEU A 320 -16.21 3.54 7.82
C LEU A 320 -16.39 3.49 9.33
#